data_AF-A0A8C7TK71-F1
#
_entry.id   AF-A0A8C7TK71-F1
#
_cell.length_a   1.000
_cell.length_b   1.000
_cell.length_c   1.000
_cell.angle_alpha   90.00
_cell.angle_beta   90.00
_cell.angle_gamma   90.00
#
_symmetry.space_group_name_H-M   'P 1'
#
loop_
_entity.id
_entity.type
_entity.pdbx_description
1 polymer ?
#
loop_
_entity_poly.entity_id
_entity_poly.type
_entity_poly.pdbx_seq_one_letter_code
_entity_poly.pdbx_strand_id
1 'polypeptide(L)' 'MAESGGWPRGGRHAKQSKYFKFDGVRLPPFCRGKMEEIANFSLRSSELWIVMYPKSELI' A
#
# COMPACT_ATOMS: atom_id res chain seq x y z
N MET A 1 33.39 -30.53 -6.63
CA MET A 1 32.27 -30.80 -7.56
C MET A 1 31.13 -29.89 -7.14
N ALA A 2 30.80 -28.91 -7.96
CA ALA A 2 29.69 -27.99 -7.73
C ALA A 2 28.49 -28.48 -8.55
N GLU A 3 27.39 -28.82 -7.89
CA GLU A 3 26.12 -29.09 -8.56
C GLU A 3 25.07 -28.07 -8.07
N SER A 4 24.91 -27.03 -8.89
CA SER A 4 23.63 -26.50 -9.39
C SER A 4 22.44 -26.49 -8.43
N GLY A 5 22.40 -25.52 -7.51
CA GLY A 5 21.16 -25.13 -6.83
C GLY A 5 20.18 -24.45 -7.81
N GLY A 6 19.29 -25.25 -8.42
CA GLY A 6 18.20 -24.74 -9.24
C GLY A 6 17.22 -23.89 -8.42
N TRP A 7 16.89 -22.71 -8.92
CA TRP A 7 15.82 -21.88 -8.35
C TRP A 7 14.50 -22.67 -8.33
N PRO A 8 13.74 -22.69 -7.22
CA PRO A 8 12.46 -23.38 -7.18
C PRO A 8 11.50 -22.73 -8.18
N ARG A 9 11.27 -23.41 -9.30
CA ARG A 9 10.26 -23.04 -10.30
C ARG A 9 8.90 -23.51 -9.78
N GLY A 10 8.05 -22.58 -9.38
CA GLY A 10 6.64 -22.88 -9.11
C GLY A 10 5.98 -22.16 -7.92
N GLY A 11 6.39 -20.95 -7.57
CA GLY A 11 5.53 -20.08 -6.77
C GLY A 11 4.60 -19.33 -7.71
N ARG A 12 3.28 -19.58 -7.67
CA ARG A 12 2.31 -18.62 -8.22
C ARG A 12 2.65 -17.26 -7.61
N HIS A 13 3.14 -16.30 -8.39
CA HIS A 13 3.19 -14.92 -7.96
C HIS A 13 1.77 -14.57 -7.56
N ALA A 14 1.50 -14.47 -6.26
CA ALA A 14 0.22 -14.04 -5.75
C ALA A 14 -0.01 -12.66 -6.38
N LYS A 15 -0.93 -12.58 -7.34
CA LYS A 15 -1.27 -11.35 -8.05
C LYS A 15 -1.58 -10.32 -6.96
N GLN A 16 -0.70 -9.34 -6.76
CA GLN A 16 -0.95 -8.32 -5.75
C GLN A 16 -2.31 -7.71 -6.08
N SER A 17 -3.22 -7.74 -5.10
CA SER A 17 -4.58 -7.23 -5.29
C SER A 17 -4.50 -5.79 -5.77
N LYS A 18 -5.24 -5.47 -6.83
CA LYS A 18 -5.28 -4.11 -7.43
C LYS A 18 -5.63 -3.03 -6.40
N TYR A 19 -6.32 -3.41 -5.32
CA TYR A 19 -6.68 -2.51 -4.22
C TYR A 19 -6.47 -3.19 -2.86
N PHE A 20 -6.24 -2.37 -1.85
CA PHE A 20 -6.27 -2.73 -0.45
C PHE A 20 -7.63 -2.35 0.12
N LYS A 21 -8.33 -3.30 0.77
CA LYS A 21 -9.59 -3.01 1.48
C LYS A 21 -9.28 -2.71 2.94
N PHE A 22 -9.76 -1.58 3.43
CA PHE A 22 -9.64 -1.15 4.82
C PHE A 22 -10.96 -0.50 5.24
N ASP A 23 -11.59 -1.02 6.29
CA ASP A 23 -12.89 -0.54 6.81
C ASP A 23 -13.95 -0.30 5.73
N GLY A 24 -14.09 -1.27 4.81
CA GLY A 24 -15.04 -1.21 3.70
C GLY A 24 -14.61 -0.34 2.51
N VAL A 25 -13.53 0.44 2.61
CA VAL A 25 -13.02 1.33 1.56
C VAL A 25 -11.93 0.65 0.73
N ARG A 26 -11.92 0.91 -0.59
CA ARG A 26 -10.83 0.49 -1.49
C ARG A 26 -9.77 1.58 -1.60
N LEU A 27 -8.60 1.32 -1.02
CA LEU A 27 -7.42 2.14 -1.07
C LEU A 27 -6.41 1.62 -2.12
N PRO A 28 -5.48 2.47 -2.58
CA PRO A 28 -4.33 2.01 -3.36
C PRO A 28 -3.53 0.92 -2.63
N PRO A 29 -2.90 -0.02 -3.36
CA PRO A 29 -2.11 -1.10 -2.75
C PRO A 29 -1.02 -0.63 -1.78
N PHE A 30 -0.43 0.54 -2.03
CA PHE A 30 0.64 1.11 -1.20
C PHE A 30 0.18 1.56 0.21
N CYS A 31 -1.12 1.64 0.46
CA CYS A 31 -1.66 1.94 1.80
C CYS A 31 -1.62 0.71 2.74
N ARG A 32 -1.40 -0.50 2.20
CA ARG A 32 -1.33 -1.72 3.01
C ARG A 32 -0.15 -1.67 3.98
N GLY A 33 -0.41 -1.99 5.25
CA GLY A 33 0.61 -2.08 6.30
C GLY A 33 1.02 -0.75 6.93
N LYS A 34 0.45 0.38 6.49
CA LYS A 34 0.76 1.72 7.02
C LYS A 34 -0.39 2.39 7.76
N MET A 35 -1.57 1.78 7.79
CA MET A 35 -2.77 2.43 8.35
C MET A 35 -2.64 2.73 9.84
N GLU A 36 -2.02 1.84 10.61
CA GLU A 36 -1.77 2.04 12.04
C GLU A 36 -0.78 3.18 12.28
N GLU A 37 0.27 3.28 11.46
CA GLU A 37 1.24 4.38 11.51
C GLU A 37 0.57 5.73 11.16
N ILE A 38 -0.28 5.75 10.13
CA ILE A 38 -1.03 6.95 9.72
C ILE A 38 -1.98 7.40 10.85
N ALA A 39 -2.67 6.46 11.50
CA ALA A 39 -3.58 6.77 12.59
C ALA A 39 -2.86 7.32 13.84
N ASN A 40 -1.62 6.88 14.06
CA ASN A 40 -0.77 7.32 15.16
C ASN A 40 0.22 8.42 14.74
N PHE A 41 0.08 9.00 13.55
CA PHE A 41 0.99 10.04 13.06
C PHE A 41 0.92 11.25 14.00
N SER A 42 2.08 11.65 14.54
CA SER A 42 2.15 12.75 15.50
C SER A 42 1.90 14.08 14.79
N LEU A 43 0.81 14.75 15.16
CA LEU A 43 0.42 16.04 14.61
C LEU A 43 1.06 17.18 15.40
N ARG A 44 1.41 18.26 14.68
CA ARG A 44 1.74 19.55 15.29
C ARG A 44 0.58 20.51 15.11
N SER A 45 0.33 21.36 16.10
CA SER A 45 -0.78 22.34 16.07
C SER A 45 -0.68 23.38 14.95
N SER A 46 0.52 23.58 14.39
CA SER A 46 0.78 24.51 13.29
C SER A 46 0.74 23.88 11.90
N GLU A 47 0.46 22.59 11.78
CA GLU A 47 0.40 21.91 10.48
C GLU A 47 -0.87 22.28 9.71
N LEU A 48 -0.69 22.46 8.40
CA LEU A 48 -1.78 22.66 7.46
C LEU A 48 -1.97 21.39 6.63
N TRP A 49 -3.17 20.83 6.67
CA TRP A 49 -3.54 19.63 5.93
C TRP A 49 -4.49 19.98 4.79
N ILE A 50 -4.15 19.54 3.57
CA ILE A 50 -5.02 19.65 2.41
C ILE A 50 -5.48 18.24 2.05
N VAL A 51 -6.79 18.00 2.12
CA VAL A 51 -7.40 16.70 1.85
C VAL A 51 -8.28 16.83 0.61
N MET A 52 -8.04 15.99 -0.40
CA MET A 52 -8.77 16.02 -1.65
C MET A 52 -9.08 14.60 -2.14
N TYR A 53 -10.19 14.45 -2.86
CA TYR A 53 -10.45 13.21 -3.59
C TYR A 53 -9.40 13.04 -4.71
N PRO A 54 -8.86 11.83 -4.96
CA PRO A 54 -7.85 11.65 -5.98
C PRO A 54 -8.34 12.11 -7.36
N LYS A 55 -7.53 12.93 -8.05
CA LYS A 55 -7.84 13.49 -9.39
C LYS A 55 -9.05 14.44 -9.44
N SER A 56 -9.37 15.11 -8.35
CA SER A 56 -10.46 16.10 -8.27
C SER A 56 -10.31 17.29 -9.24
N GLU A 57 -9.08 17.66 -9.58
CA GLU A 57 -8.77 18.75 -10.54
C GLU A 57 -8.75 18.30 -12.01
N LEU A 58 -9.13 17.05 -12.28
CA LEU A 58 -9.23 16.50 -13.63
C LEU A 58 -10.69 16.54 -14.08
N ILE A 59 -11.24 17.75 -14.20
CA ILE A 59 -12.58 18.01 -14.76
C ILE A 59 -12.42 19.01 -15.90
#